data_AF-A0A0A7EP22-F1
#
_entry.id   AF-A0A0A7EP22-F1
#
_cell.length_a   1.000
_cell.length_b   1.000
_cell.length_c   1.000
_cell.angle_alpha   90.00
_cell.angle_beta   90.00
_cell.angle_gamma   90.00
#
_symmetry.space_group_name_H-M   'P 1'
#
loop_
_entity.id
_entity.type
_entity.pdbx_description
1 polymer ?
#
loop_
_entity_poly.entity_id
_entity_poly.type
_entity_poly.pdbx_seq_one_letter_code
_entity_poly.pdbx_strand_id
1 'polypeptide(L)'
;TELASKFSPVYLYQFSYQGVMDGLSYLPNVTGTDSVAHTAELKYLFGGVEGHAGDPTDYPESDQLTMKRMLVLWTNFIKYQNPTPNSNPLLENIVWPRVRGDN
;
A
#
# COMPACT_ATOMS: atom_id res chain seq x y z
N THR A 1 -2.43 2.61 -18.00
CA THR A 1 -3.53 2.27 -17.05
C THR A 1 -4.89 2.53 -17.67
N GLU A 2 -5.09 3.68 -18.31
CA GLU A 2 -6.34 4.03 -19.03
C GLU A 2 -6.74 3.02 -20.11
N LEU A 3 -5.81 2.53 -20.93
CA LEU A 3 -6.13 1.53 -21.96
C LEU A 3 -6.73 0.24 -21.36
N ALA A 4 -6.19 -0.23 -20.24
CA ALA A 4 -6.70 -1.40 -19.54
C ALA A 4 -8.07 -1.14 -18.89
N SER A 5 -8.32 0.08 -18.41
CA SER A 5 -9.60 0.46 -17.80
C SER A 5 -10.81 0.38 -18.74
N LYS A 6 -10.58 0.35 -20.07
CA LYS A 6 -11.64 0.13 -21.07
C LYS A 6 -12.23 -1.29 -21.01
N PHE A 7 -11.47 -2.26 -20.49
CA PHE A 7 -11.82 -3.67 -20.53
C PHE A 7 -12.00 -4.30 -19.14
N SER A 8 -11.41 -3.70 -18.10
CA SER A 8 -11.47 -4.22 -16.74
C SER A 8 -11.43 -3.09 -15.70
N PRO A 9 -12.06 -3.23 -14.53
CA PRO A 9 -11.87 -2.30 -13.42
C PRO A 9 -10.39 -2.16 -13.05
N VAL A 10 -9.90 -0.92 -13.03
CA VAL A 10 -8.53 -0.57 -12.64
C VAL A 10 -8.59 0.35 -11.43
N TYR A 11 -7.79 0.06 -10.42
CA TYR A 11 -7.58 0.91 -9.24
C TYR A 11 -6.09 1.25 -9.15
N LEU A 12 -5.78 2.50 -8.83
CA LEU A 12 -4.40 2.98 -8.72
C LEU A 12 -4.12 3.37 -7.29
N TYR A 13 -2.95 2.98 -6.79
CA TYR A 13 -2.43 3.44 -5.51
C TYR A 13 -1.00 3.94 -5.66
N GLN A 14 -0.63 4.90 -4.82
CA GLN A 14 0.73 5.34 -4.63
C GLN A 14 1.06 5.13 -3.15
N PHE A 15 2.07 4.32 -2.86
CA PHE A 15 2.56 4.14 -1.51
C PHE A 15 3.51 5.29 -1.18
N SER A 16 3.18 6.07 -0.13
CA SER A 16 3.91 7.30 0.24
C SER A 16 4.21 7.37 1.74
N TYR A 17 4.10 6.25 2.45
CA TYR A 17 4.42 6.15 3.87
C TYR A 17 5.87 5.69 4.07
N GLN A 18 6.64 6.47 4.82
CA GLN A 18 7.98 6.10 5.27
C GLN A 18 7.91 5.80 6.77
N GLY A 19 8.35 4.62 7.16
CA GLY A 19 8.26 4.16 8.53
C GLY A 19 9.33 3.12 8.83
N VAL A 20 9.66 2.92 10.10
CA VAL A 20 10.83 2.11 10.46
C VAL A 20 10.70 0.64 10.06
N MET A 21 9.46 0.18 9.81
CA MET A 21 9.18 -1.18 9.34
C MET A 21 9.68 -1.45 7.92
N ASP A 22 9.84 -0.43 7.07
CA ASP A 22 10.41 -0.62 5.73
C ASP A 22 11.87 -1.09 5.79
N GLY A 23 12.60 -0.75 6.85
CA GLY A 23 14.00 -1.12 7.05
C GLY A 23 14.96 -0.52 6.02
N LEU A 24 14.55 0.51 5.28
CA LEU A 24 15.31 1.11 4.17
C LEU A 24 15.94 2.46 4.53
N SER A 25 15.95 2.82 5.82
CA SER A 25 16.55 4.08 6.32
C SER A 25 18.06 4.19 6.08
N TYR A 26 18.74 3.07 5.78
CA TYR A 26 20.16 3.05 5.42
C TYR A 26 20.43 3.54 3.99
N LEU A 27 19.40 3.61 3.14
CA LEU A 27 19.55 4.12 1.79
C LEU A 27 19.81 5.64 1.82
N PRO A 28 20.72 6.14 0.97
CA PRO A 28 21.01 7.56 0.92
C PRO A 28 19.81 8.33 0.37
N ASN A 29 19.53 9.50 0.96
CA ASN A 29 18.59 10.43 0.37
C ASN A 29 19.12 10.94 -0.97
N VAL A 30 18.28 10.87 -2.01
CA VAL A 30 18.60 11.38 -3.34
C VAL A 30 17.92 12.74 -3.51
N THR A 31 18.72 13.77 -3.81
CA THR A 31 18.18 15.12 -4.01
C THR A 31 17.14 15.13 -5.12
N GLY A 32 15.94 15.66 -4.83
CA GLY A 32 14.84 15.74 -5.78
C GLY A 32 13.92 14.51 -5.80
N THR A 33 14.08 13.56 -4.89
CA THR A 33 13.15 12.42 -4.73
C THR A 33 12.36 12.51 -3.43
N ASP A 34 11.21 11.83 -3.42
CA ASP A 34 10.51 11.51 -2.17
C ASP A 34 11.32 10.54 -1.31
N SER A 35 10.94 10.41 -0.04
CA SER A 35 11.67 9.62 0.95
C SER A 35 11.34 8.13 0.95
N VAL A 36 10.33 7.71 0.17
CA VAL A 36 9.90 6.31 0.08
C VAL A 36 10.63 5.63 -1.08
N ALA A 37 11.54 4.71 -0.72
CA ALA A 37 12.29 3.94 -1.70
C ALA A 37 11.42 2.89 -2.39
N HIS A 38 11.83 2.49 -3.59
CA HIS A 38 11.25 1.33 -4.26
C HIS A 38 11.35 0.10 -3.33
N THR A 39 10.29 -0.72 -3.28
CA THR A 39 10.13 -1.92 -2.43
C THR A 39 9.79 -1.68 -0.96
N ALA A 40 9.73 -0.42 -0.49
CA ALA A 40 9.39 -0.10 0.90
C ALA A 40 8.06 -0.72 1.35
N GLU A 41 7.07 -0.81 0.46
CA GLU A 41 5.75 -1.35 0.73
C GLU A 41 5.74 -2.86 1.01
N LEU A 42 6.75 -3.60 0.52
CA LEU A 42 6.77 -5.07 0.63
C LEU A 42 6.87 -5.55 2.07
N LYS A 43 7.50 -4.77 2.96
CA LYS A 43 7.57 -5.07 4.39
C LYS A 43 6.19 -5.04 5.07
N TYR A 44 5.32 -4.13 4.64
CA TYR A 44 3.95 -3.99 5.14
C TYR A 44 2.97 -5.04 4.56
N LEU A 45 3.38 -5.82 3.55
CA LEU A 45 2.58 -6.88 2.94
C LEU A 45 3.07 -8.29 3.28
N PHE A 46 4.39 -8.49 3.30
CA PHE A 46 5.01 -9.81 3.31
C PHE A 46 6.08 -9.98 4.40
N GLY A 47 6.34 -8.96 5.21
CA GLY A 47 7.48 -8.97 6.14
C GLY A 47 8.84 -8.81 5.45
N GLY A 48 8.87 -8.47 4.15
CA GLY A 48 10.08 -8.17 3.37
C GLY A 48 10.53 -9.31 2.44
N VAL A 49 11.66 -9.11 1.74
CA VAL A 49 12.17 -10.01 0.69
C VAL A 49 12.52 -11.42 1.21
N GLU A 50 12.86 -11.53 2.50
CA GLU A 50 13.18 -12.80 3.17
C GLU A 50 12.06 -13.31 4.10
N GLY A 51 10.87 -12.70 4.08
CA GLY A 51 9.72 -13.15 4.87
C GLY A 51 9.83 -12.97 6.38
N HIS A 52 10.90 -12.35 6.88
CA HIS A 52 11.10 -12.07 8.30
C HIS A 52 11.01 -10.56 8.54
N ALA A 53 9.79 -10.09 8.81
CA ALA A 53 9.62 -8.98 9.72
C ALA A 53 9.53 -9.60 11.11
N GLY A 54 10.13 -8.99 12.13
CA GLY A 54 9.86 -9.35 13.53
C GLY A 54 8.35 -9.28 13.85
N ASP A 55 8.01 -9.40 15.12
CA ASP A 55 6.60 -9.27 15.50
C ASP A 55 6.11 -7.85 15.10
N PRO A 56 4.98 -7.68 14.39
CA PRO A 56 4.46 -6.36 14.07
C PRO A 56 4.30 -5.45 15.30
N THR A 57 4.10 -6.04 16.49
CA THR A 57 4.00 -5.31 17.75
C THR A 57 5.32 -4.67 18.20
N ASP A 58 6.46 -5.08 17.64
CA ASP A 58 7.77 -4.47 17.87
C ASP A 58 7.93 -3.13 17.13
N TYR A 59 7.02 -2.79 16.22
CA TYR A 59 7.07 -1.58 15.42
C TYR A 59 6.10 -0.50 15.95
N PRO A 60 6.36 0.80 15.67
CA PRO A 60 5.44 1.88 15.99
C PRO A 60 4.00 1.63 15.54
N GLU A 61 3.03 2.16 16.29
CA GLU A 61 1.60 1.99 15.98
C GLU A 61 1.23 2.48 14.58
N SER A 62 1.93 3.50 14.05
CA SER A 62 1.75 4.00 12.69
C SER A 62 2.16 2.96 11.64
N ASP A 63 3.24 2.22 11.86
CA ASP A 63 3.68 1.14 10.98
C ASP A 63 2.69 -0.02 11.00
N GLN A 64 2.23 -0.40 12.20
CA GLN A 64 1.19 -1.41 12.37
C GLN A 64 -0.11 -1.00 11.68
N LEU A 65 -0.50 0.27 11.76
CA LEU A 65 -1.68 0.81 11.09
C LEU A 65 -1.52 0.75 9.56
N THR A 66 -0.38 1.18 9.02
CA THR A 66 -0.09 1.10 7.58
C THR A 66 -0.10 -0.35 7.10
N MET A 67 0.52 -1.27 7.84
CA MET A 67 0.48 -2.71 7.54
C MET A 67 -0.97 -3.23 7.49
N LYS A 68 -1.78 -2.93 8.51
CA LYS A 68 -3.20 -3.33 8.54
C LYS A 68 -3.98 -2.76 7.34
N ARG A 69 -3.75 -1.50 6.98
CA ARG A 69 -4.38 -0.87 5.80
C ARG A 69 -3.98 -1.57 4.50
N MET A 70 -2.68 -1.83 4.30
CA MET A 70 -2.16 -2.52 3.13
C MET A 70 -2.74 -3.93 3.00
N LEU A 71 -2.75 -4.70 4.08
CA LEU A 71 -3.33 -6.05 4.09
C LEU A 71 -4.82 -6.02 3.76
N VAL A 72 -5.60 -5.09 4.33
CA VAL A 72 -7.04 -4.98 4.04
C VAL A 72 -7.30 -4.59 2.58
N LEU A 73 -6.57 -3.61 2.04
CA LEU A 73 -6.72 -3.21 0.63
C LEU A 73 -6.44 -4.38 -0.33
N TRP A 74 -5.34 -5.10 -0.11
CA TRP A 74 -4.94 -6.22 -0.97
C TRP A 74 -5.86 -7.43 -0.81
N THR A 75 -6.23 -7.82 0.42
CA THR A 75 -7.13 -8.96 0.65
C THR A 75 -8.54 -8.68 0.13
N ASN A 76 -9.04 -7.44 0.24
CA ASN A 76 -10.30 -7.04 -0.39
C ASN A 76 -10.23 -7.14 -1.91
N PHE A 77 -9.14 -6.68 -2.53
CA PHE A 77 -8.97 -6.78 -3.97
C PHE A 77 -8.96 -8.24 -4.44
N ILE A 78 -8.24 -9.12 -3.74
CA ILE A 78 -8.20 -10.55 -4.03
C ILE A 78 -9.61 -11.17 -3.92
N LYS A 79 -10.36 -10.83 -2.87
CA LYS A 79 -11.67 -11.44 -2.59
C LYS A 79 -12.81 -10.89 -3.45
N TYR A 80 -12.77 -9.59 -3.76
CA TYR A 80 -13.91 -8.85 -4.32
C TYR A 80 -13.60 -8.16 -5.65
N GLN A 81 -12.36 -8.21 -6.15
CA GLN A 81 -11.89 -7.40 -7.28
C GLN A 81 -12.12 -5.89 -7.07
N ASN A 82 -12.21 -5.47 -5.81
CA ASN A 82 -12.41 -4.10 -5.37
C ASN A 82 -11.67 -3.92 -4.03
N PRO A 83 -10.67 -3.02 -3.94
CA PRO A 83 -9.90 -2.79 -2.72
C PRO A 83 -10.73 -2.19 -1.56
N THR A 84 -11.82 -1.48 -1.88
CA THR A 84 -12.70 -0.81 -0.90
C THR A 84 -14.17 -1.06 -1.27
N PRO A 85 -14.69 -2.29 -1.06
CA PRO A 85 -16.05 -2.65 -1.47
C PRO A 85 -17.14 -1.94 -0.65
N ASN A 86 -16.80 -1.46 0.56
CA ASN A 86 -17.66 -0.71 1.46
C ASN A 86 -16.83 0.33 2.25
N SER A 87 -17.52 1.25 2.92
CA SER A 87 -16.90 2.21 3.82
C SER A 87 -16.29 1.49 5.03
N ASN A 88 -15.01 1.75 5.29
CA ASN A 88 -14.29 1.15 6.42
C ASN A 88 -13.51 2.25 7.19
N PRO A 89 -13.74 2.43 8.50
CA PRO A 89 -13.02 3.41 9.31
C PRO A 89 -11.50 3.21 9.32
N LEU A 90 -11.01 1.97 9.20
CA LEU A 90 -9.57 1.68 9.08
C LEU A 90 -8.96 2.35 7.84
N LEU A 91 -9.75 2.43 6.76
CA LEU A 91 -9.40 3.05 5.48
C LEU A 91 -9.96 4.47 5.36
N GLU A 92 -10.21 5.13 6.51
CA GLU A 92 -10.70 6.52 6.58
C GLU A 92 -12.04 6.72 5.86
N ASN A 93 -12.83 5.66 5.75
CA ASN A 93 -14.11 5.65 5.03
C ASN A 93 -14.00 6.00 3.54
N ILE A 94 -12.81 5.86 2.95
CA ILE A 94 -12.57 6.12 1.53
C ILE A 94 -13.06 4.92 0.71
N VAL A 95 -13.91 5.20 -0.28
CA VAL A 95 -14.28 4.26 -1.34
C VAL A 95 -13.56 4.67 -2.62
N TRP A 96 -12.60 3.86 -3.05
CA TRP A 96 -11.70 4.18 -4.15
C TRP A 96 -12.45 4.21 -5.50
N PRO A 97 -12.32 5.30 -6.28
CA PRO A 97 -12.86 5.34 -7.63
C PRO A 97 -12.03 4.46 -8.56
N ARG A 98 -12.70 3.93 -9.59
CA ARG A 98 -12.00 3.27 -10.71
C ARG A 98 -11.33 4.32 -11.57
N VAL A 99 -10.16 3.99 -12.11
CA VAL A 99 -9.57 4.75 -13.21
C VAL A 99 -10.56 4.75 -14.37
N ARG A 100 -10.88 5.93 -14.87
CA ARG A 100 -11.65 6.10 -16.10
C ARG A 100 -10.63 6.34 -17.22
N GLY A 101 -10.83 5.71 -18.36
CA GLY A 101 -10.13 6.15 -19.57
C GLY A 101 -10.66 7.52 -19.91
N ASP A 102 -9.77 8.48 -20.19
CA ASP A 102 -10.17 9.74 -20.79
C ASP A 102 -10.92 9.42 -22.10
N ASN A 103 -12.10 10.03 -22.27
CA ASN A 103 -12.92 9.90 -23.48
C ASN A 103 -12.28 10.63 -24.65
#